data_AF-A0A674N7F6-F1
#
_entry.id   AF-A0A674N7F6-F1
#
_cell.length_a   1.000
_cell.length_b   1.000
_cell.length_c   1.000
_cell.angle_alpha   90.00
_cell.angle_beta   90.00
_cell.angle_gamma   90.00
#
_symmetry.space_group_name_H-M   'P 1'
#
loop_
_entity.id
_entity.type
_entity.pdbx_description
1 polymer ?
#
loop_
_entity_poly.entity_id
_entity_poly.type
_entity_poly.pdbx_seq_one_letter_code
_entity_poly.pdbx_strand_id
1 'polypeptide(L)'
;FKCFSYSTVFQNQDVPPSNCSLYKKPFLEYYEETPLLVAVLTYMGYGILTIFGYLRDFLRHWNIEKCHVAREREEQKDFVPLYQDFENFYTRNLYMRIRDNWNRPICSVPGAKMDVMERVSHDYNWTFEHTGKVVKDVINMGSYNYLGFAENTGACADAAVECTKKYGAGVSSTRSEIGNLDIHEELEQLVARFLGVESSMAFGMGFATNSMNIPALTGKGCLILSDELNHASLVLGARLSGSTIRVFKHNNMQSLEKLLRDAIVNGQPRTHRPWKKILILVEGIYR
;
A
#
# COMPACT_ATOMS: atom_id res chain seq x y z
N PHE A 1 -3.62 -10.15 6.28
CA PHE A 1 -4.97 -9.97 5.71
C PHE A 1 -5.51 -8.60 6.13
N LYS A 2 -5.47 -7.58 5.27
CA LYS A 2 -6.35 -6.42 5.44
C LYS A 2 -7.69 -6.84 4.82
N CYS A 3 -8.68 -7.10 5.67
CA CYS A 3 -10.02 -7.40 5.21
C CYS A 3 -10.74 -6.07 4.96
N PHE A 4 -10.95 -5.72 3.69
CA PHE A 4 -11.69 -4.53 3.33
C PHE A 4 -13.14 -4.94 3.07
N SER A 5 -14.05 -4.46 3.92
CA SER A 5 -15.49 -4.57 3.66
C SER A 5 -15.87 -3.49 2.65
N TYR A 6 -16.21 -3.88 1.43
CA TYR A 6 -16.88 -3.00 0.49
C TYR A 6 -18.38 -3.04 0.79
N SER A 7 -18.84 -2.12 1.63
CA SER A 7 -20.27 -1.93 1.85
C SER A 7 -20.88 -1.25 0.62
N THR A 8 -21.42 -2.04 -0.31
CA THR A 8 -22.31 -1.51 -1.34
C THR A 8 -23.62 -1.19 -0.64
N VAL A 9 -23.96 0.10 -0.53
CA VAL A 9 -25.26 0.52 0.01
C VAL A 9 -26.34 0.09 -0.98
N PHE A 10 -26.88 -1.11 -0.79
CA PHE A 10 -28.14 -1.51 -1.37
C PHE A 10 -29.26 -0.81 -0.59
N GLN A 11 -30.11 -0.08 -1.29
CA GLN A 11 -31.31 0.53 -0.72
C GLN A 11 -32.27 -0.55 -0.19
N ASN A 12 -32.77 -0.30 1.02
CA ASN A 12 -33.94 -0.88 1.68
C ASN A 12 -33.94 -2.38 1.99
N GLN A 13 -33.50 -2.73 3.20
CA GLN A 13 -34.17 -3.75 4.02
C GLN A 13 -34.22 -3.29 5.49
N ASP A 14 -35.42 -3.31 6.06
CA ASP A 14 -35.74 -2.89 7.42
C ASP A 14 -35.06 -3.80 8.46
N VAL A 15 -34.00 -3.29 9.11
CA VAL A 15 -33.35 -3.93 10.26
C VAL A 15 -33.99 -3.37 11.54
N PRO A 16 -34.47 -4.21 12.48
CA PRO A 16 -35.08 -3.74 13.73
C PRO A 16 -34.06 -3.00 14.61
N PRO A 17 -34.51 -2.05 15.46
CA PRO A 17 -33.59 -1.17 16.18
C PRO A 17 -32.88 -1.92 17.30
N SER A 18 -31.66 -2.39 17.03
CA SER A 18 -30.76 -2.90 18.07
C SER A 18 -30.29 -1.71 18.94
N ASN A 19 -30.39 -1.87 20.27
CA ASN A 19 -29.99 -0.92 21.30
C ASN A 19 -28.63 -0.24 21.05
N CYS A 20 -28.64 0.89 20.36
CA CYS A 20 -27.48 1.70 20.02
C CYS A 20 -27.19 2.72 21.14
N SER A 21 -26.92 2.25 22.36
CA SER A 21 -26.51 3.12 23.47
C SER A 21 -24.99 3.16 23.68
N LEU A 22 -24.25 2.21 23.12
CA LEU A 22 -22.77 2.16 23.17
C LEU A 22 -22.11 3.23 22.29
N TYR A 23 -22.80 3.71 21.24
CA TYR A 23 -22.28 4.71 20.29
C TYR A 23 -22.70 6.17 20.59
N LYS A 24 -23.34 6.44 21.75
CA LYS A 24 -23.82 7.79 22.10
C LYS A 24 -22.78 8.69 22.78
N LYS A 25 -21.57 8.19 23.09
CA LYS A 25 -20.50 9.05 23.59
C LYS A 25 -19.80 9.72 22.40
N PRO A 26 -19.62 11.06 22.39
CA PRO A 26 -18.70 11.70 21.45
C PRO A 26 -17.32 11.08 21.69
N PHE A 27 -16.81 10.37 20.69
CA PHE A 27 -15.48 9.81 20.74
C PHE A 27 -14.47 10.96 20.58
N LEU A 28 -14.01 11.46 21.73
CA LEU A 28 -13.09 12.59 21.83
C LEU A 28 -11.66 12.05 21.82
N GLU A 29 -11.12 11.87 20.64
CA GLU A 29 -9.79 11.32 20.44
C GLU A 29 -8.86 12.47 19.97
N TYR A 30 -7.96 12.90 20.85
CA TYR A 30 -7.05 14.04 20.63
C TYR A 30 -5.79 13.52 19.94
N TYR A 31 -5.53 13.96 18.71
CA TYR A 31 -4.20 13.79 18.11
C TYR A 31 -3.36 15.01 18.43
N GLU A 32 -2.12 14.76 18.79
CA GLU A 32 -1.12 15.82 18.88
C GLU A 32 -0.81 16.27 17.45
N GLU A 33 -1.19 17.50 17.11
CA GLU A 33 -0.77 18.09 15.83
C GLU A 33 0.76 18.08 15.76
N THR A 34 1.31 17.80 14.58
CA THR A 34 2.77 17.78 14.42
C THR A 34 3.32 19.14 14.84
N PRO A 35 4.18 19.20 15.87
CA PRO A 35 4.72 20.48 16.31
C PRO A 35 5.38 21.19 15.14
N LEU A 36 5.08 22.48 14.96
CA LEU A 36 5.57 23.26 13.81
C LEU A 36 7.08 23.16 13.65
N LEU A 37 7.82 23.12 14.77
CA LEU A 37 9.26 22.91 14.79
C LEU A 37 9.67 21.60 14.10
N VAL A 38 9.00 20.49 14.40
CA VAL A 38 9.29 19.18 13.80
C VAL A 38 9.01 19.22 12.30
N ALA A 39 7.90 19.81 11.88
CA ALA A 39 7.57 19.98 10.47
C ALA A 39 8.64 20.81 9.74
N VAL A 40 9.02 21.97 10.29
CA VAL A 40 10.04 22.86 9.70
C VAL A 40 11.40 22.17 9.63
N LEU A 41 11.85 21.53 10.70
CA LEU A 41 13.13 20.80 10.71
C LEU A 41 13.13 19.65 9.70
N THR A 42 12.00 18.95 9.54
CA THR A 42 11.85 17.88 8.56
C THR A 42 11.98 18.42 7.14
N TYR A 43 11.24 19.47 6.78
CA TYR A 43 11.34 20.10 5.45
C TYR A 43 12.72 20.71 5.19
N MET A 44 13.33 21.34 6.21
CA MET A 44 14.69 21.85 6.12
C MET A 44 15.70 20.72 5.87
N GLY A 45 15.54 19.58 6.56
CA GLY A 45 16.36 18.39 6.34
C GLY A 45 16.25 17.86 4.91
N TYR A 46 15.03 17.74 4.37
CA TYR A 46 14.82 17.37 2.97
C TYR A 46 15.44 18.39 2.01
N GLY A 47 15.30 19.68 2.28
CA GLY A 47 15.90 20.76 1.50
C GLY A 47 17.42 20.66 1.45
N ILE A 48 18.07 20.51 2.62
CA ILE A 48 19.52 20.35 2.73
C ILE A 48 19.98 19.11 1.96
N LEU A 49 19.36 17.95 2.17
CA LEU A 49 19.71 16.73 1.44
C LEU A 49 19.57 16.87 -0.07
N THR A 50 18.54 17.57 -0.53
CA THR A 50 18.30 17.82 -1.95
C THR A 50 19.35 18.75 -2.55
N ILE A 51 19.69 19.85 -1.87
CA ILE A 51 20.75 20.78 -2.29
C ILE A 51 22.10 20.05 -2.39
N PHE A 52 22.46 19.29 -1.37
CA PHE A 52 23.69 18.48 -1.38
C PHE A 52 23.66 17.41 -2.47
N GLY A 53 22.51 16.80 -2.75
CA GLY A 53 22.35 15.86 -3.85
C GLY A 53 22.65 16.50 -5.21
N TYR A 54 22.09 17.68 -5.49
CA TYR A 54 22.35 18.39 -6.74
C TYR A 54 23.79 18.89 -6.85
N LEU A 55 24.37 19.36 -5.74
CA LEU A 55 25.79 19.73 -5.69
C LEU A 55 26.69 18.54 -6.05
N ARG A 56 26.42 17.35 -5.52
CA ARG A 56 27.18 16.13 -5.88
C ARG A 56 27.02 15.74 -7.34
N ASP A 57 25.81 15.85 -7.89
CA ASP A 57 25.59 15.59 -9.31
C ASP A 57 26.34 16.60 -10.19
N PHE A 58 26.41 17.86 -9.78
CA PHE A 58 27.26 18.87 -10.42
C PHE A 58 28.76 18.51 -10.34
N LEU A 59 29.26 18.10 -9.17
CA LEU A 59 30.65 17.68 -9.00
C LEU A 59 30.99 16.44 -9.84
N ARG A 60 30.06 15.49 -9.98
CA ARG A 60 30.20 14.31 -10.85
C ARG A 60 30.20 14.68 -12.33
N HIS A 61 29.40 15.67 -12.73
CA HIS A 61 29.39 16.17 -14.11
C HIS A 61 30.76 16.77 -14.48
N TRP A 62 31.42 17.45 -13.53
CA TRP A 62 32.77 17.99 -13.68
C TRP A 62 33.89 16.96 -13.38
N ASN A 63 33.57 15.68 -13.22
CA ASN A 63 34.50 14.59 -12.88
C ASN A 63 35.34 14.82 -11.61
N ILE A 64 34.91 15.70 -10.71
CA ILE A 64 35.54 15.94 -9.40
C ILE A 64 35.20 14.78 -8.45
N GLU A 65 33.97 14.28 -8.53
CA GLU A 65 33.50 13.15 -7.73
C GLU A 65 33.26 11.91 -8.62
N LYS A 66 33.69 10.73 -8.14
CA LYS A 66 33.46 9.46 -8.84
C LYS A 66 31.98 9.07 -8.77
N CYS A 67 31.41 8.67 -9.90
CA CYS A 67 30.08 8.09 -9.95
C CYS A 67 30.18 6.56 -9.88
N HIS A 68 29.73 5.97 -8.78
CA HIS A 68 29.72 4.52 -8.57
C HIS A 68 28.49 3.83 -9.18
N VAL A 69 27.55 4.61 -9.76
CA VAL A 69 26.37 4.07 -10.45
C VAL A 69 26.82 3.44 -11.78
N ALA A 70 26.25 2.29 -12.11
CA ALA A 70 26.36 1.72 -13.45
C ALA A 70 25.84 2.74 -14.48
N ARG A 71 26.69 3.12 -15.43
CA ARG A 71 26.27 3.97 -16.54
C ARG A 71 25.73 3.08 -17.65
N GLU A 72 24.64 3.52 -18.26
CA GLU A 72 24.12 2.89 -19.47
C GLU A 72 25.20 2.89 -20.55
N ARG A 73 25.26 1.78 -21.30
CA ARG A 73 26.14 1.69 -22.47
C ARG A 73 25.65 2.65 -23.54
N GLU A 74 26.55 3.15 -24.38
CA GLU A 74 26.18 4.06 -25.48
C GLU A 74 25.06 3.47 -26.36
N GLU A 75 25.13 2.16 -26.63
CA GLU A 75 24.14 1.39 -27.40
C GLU A 75 22.73 1.37 -26.77
N GLN A 76 22.61 1.68 -25.48
CA GLN A 76 21.37 1.60 -24.71
C GLN A 76 20.71 2.97 -24.51
N LYS A 77 21.37 4.07 -24.88
CA LYS A 77 20.86 5.44 -24.67
C LYS A 77 19.66 5.80 -25.54
N ASP A 78 19.44 5.07 -26.63
CA ASP A 78 18.29 5.25 -27.51
C ASP A 78 17.01 4.59 -26.96
N PHE A 79 17.12 3.80 -25.89
CA PHE A 79 15.96 3.20 -25.24
C PHE A 79 15.23 4.19 -24.34
N VAL A 80 13.93 3.97 -24.14
CA VAL A 80 13.14 4.75 -23.20
C VAL A 80 13.69 4.53 -21.78
N PRO A 81 14.00 5.59 -21.02
CA PRO A 81 14.49 5.47 -19.65
C PRO A 81 13.52 4.67 -18.79
N LEU A 82 14.05 3.70 -18.04
CA LEU A 82 13.25 2.85 -17.14
C LEU A 82 12.76 3.59 -15.89
N TYR A 83 13.49 4.64 -15.47
CA TYR A 83 13.23 5.39 -14.25
C TYR A 83 13.03 6.87 -14.56
N GLN A 84 12.21 7.54 -13.75
CA GLN A 84 12.08 8.98 -13.84
C GLN A 84 13.34 9.69 -13.30
N ASP A 85 13.63 10.89 -13.79
CA ASP A 85 14.83 11.65 -13.41
C ASP A 85 14.97 11.84 -11.89
N PHE A 86 13.85 12.09 -11.20
CA PHE A 86 13.85 12.26 -9.75
C PHE A 86 14.14 10.95 -9.00
N GLU A 87 13.65 9.81 -9.50
CA GLU A 87 13.93 8.50 -8.89
C GLU A 87 15.41 8.14 -9.02
N ASN A 88 16.01 8.45 -10.17
CA ASN A 88 17.45 8.30 -10.39
C ASN A 88 18.27 9.18 -9.44
N PHE A 89 17.87 10.45 -9.31
CA PHE A 89 18.46 11.40 -8.37
C PHE A 89 18.37 10.90 -6.93
N TYR A 90 17.16 10.54 -6.49
CA TYR A 90 16.88 10.05 -5.14
C TYR A 90 17.71 8.79 -4.85
N THR A 91 17.74 7.85 -5.79
CA THR A 91 18.43 6.58 -5.62
C THR A 91 19.93 6.79 -5.38
N ARG A 92 20.61 7.54 -6.25
CA ARG A 92 22.07 7.70 -6.16
C ARG A 92 22.56 8.61 -5.04
N ASN A 93 21.73 9.58 -4.62
CA ASN A 93 22.15 10.62 -3.67
C ASN A 93 21.63 10.40 -2.27
N LEU A 94 20.40 9.89 -2.12
CA LEU A 94 19.73 9.72 -0.83
C LEU A 94 19.62 8.23 -0.48
N TYR A 95 18.95 7.44 -1.30
CA TYR A 95 18.62 6.03 -0.99
C TYR A 95 19.87 5.20 -0.69
N MET A 96 20.91 5.30 -1.53
CA MET A 96 22.14 4.52 -1.32
C MET A 96 22.72 4.71 0.09
N ARG A 97 22.65 5.92 0.66
CA ARG A 97 23.18 6.19 1.99
C ARG A 97 22.35 5.55 3.11
N ILE A 98 21.03 5.46 2.94
CA ILE A 98 20.12 4.95 3.97
C ILE A 98 19.75 3.48 3.79
N ARG A 99 20.05 2.87 2.64
CA ARG A 99 19.64 1.50 2.29
C ARG A 99 20.12 0.44 3.28
N ASP A 100 21.19 0.75 4.03
CA ASP A 100 21.67 -0.17 5.06
C ASP A 100 20.61 -0.45 6.13
N ASN A 101 19.74 0.53 6.43
CA ASN A 101 18.67 0.39 7.42
C ASN A 101 17.52 -0.50 6.95
N TRP A 102 17.28 -0.59 5.64
CA TRP A 102 16.07 -1.20 5.07
C TRP A 102 16.34 -2.58 4.47
N ASN A 103 17.51 -2.79 3.86
CA ASN A 103 17.77 -3.95 3.02
C ASN A 103 18.60 -5.02 3.73
N ARG A 104 18.54 -5.14 5.06
CA ARG A 104 19.37 -6.11 5.77
C ARG A 104 18.82 -7.52 5.53
N PRO A 105 19.64 -8.48 5.09
CA PRO A 105 19.18 -9.86 4.87
C PRO A 105 18.70 -10.49 6.18
N ILE A 106 17.49 -11.04 6.15
CA ILE A 106 16.93 -11.81 7.27
C ILE A 106 17.43 -13.26 7.13
N CYS A 107 17.94 -13.82 8.23
CA CYS A 107 18.53 -15.16 8.30
C CYS A 107 17.65 -16.18 9.03
N SER A 108 16.52 -15.75 9.58
CA SER A 108 15.55 -16.61 10.28
C SER A 108 14.15 -16.41 9.72
N VAL A 109 13.18 -17.06 10.37
CA VAL A 109 11.77 -16.73 10.20
C VAL A 109 11.55 -15.28 10.61
N PRO A 110 10.82 -14.47 9.82
CA PRO A 110 10.48 -13.09 10.16
C PRO A 110 9.31 -13.03 11.16
N GLY A 111 9.47 -13.71 12.30
CA GLY A 111 8.50 -13.76 13.39
C GLY A 111 8.47 -12.48 14.23
N ALA A 112 8.03 -12.59 15.49
CA ALA A 112 8.10 -11.47 16.43
C ALA A 112 9.54 -10.98 16.68
N LYS A 113 10.49 -11.92 16.61
CA LYS A 113 11.92 -11.65 16.55
C LYS A 113 12.50 -12.28 15.28
N MET A 114 13.58 -11.69 14.78
CA MET A 114 14.27 -12.19 13.61
C MET A 114 15.78 -12.00 13.74
N ASP A 115 16.50 -12.88 13.06
CA ASP A 115 17.95 -12.82 12.95
C ASP A 115 18.32 -12.07 11.68
N VAL A 116 19.27 -11.15 11.78
CA VAL A 116 19.68 -10.28 10.69
C VAL A 116 21.17 -10.46 10.43
N MET A 117 21.54 -10.61 9.16
CA MET A 117 22.94 -10.73 8.77
C MET A 117 23.67 -9.42 9.03
N GLU A 118 24.79 -9.50 9.76
CA GLU A 118 25.69 -8.36 9.90
C GLU A 118 26.44 -8.16 8.58
N ARG A 119 26.55 -6.89 8.18
CA ARG A 119 27.28 -6.46 7.01
C ARG A 119 27.99 -5.15 7.29
N VAL A 120 29.08 -4.93 6.59
CA VAL A 120 29.85 -3.70 6.63
C VAL A 120 29.93 -3.13 5.22
N SER A 121 29.95 -1.80 5.13
CA SER A 121 30.26 -1.11 3.89
C SER A 121 31.46 -0.19 4.12
N HIS A 122 32.38 -0.21 3.16
CA HIS A 122 33.56 0.65 3.14
C HIS A 122 33.44 1.78 2.10
N ASP A 123 32.31 1.85 1.41
CA ASP A 123 32.07 2.75 0.29
C ASP A 123 30.71 3.45 0.43
N TYR A 124 30.35 3.93 1.62
CA TYR A 124 29.10 4.67 1.85
C TYR A 124 27.85 3.93 1.39
N ASN A 125 27.80 2.62 1.65
CA ASN A 125 26.72 1.72 1.29
C ASN A 125 26.54 1.58 -0.23
N TRP A 126 27.59 1.63 -1.05
CA TRP A 126 27.51 1.25 -2.48
C TRP A 126 27.63 -0.26 -2.67
N THR A 127 28.47 -0.91 -1.88
CA THR A 127 28.61 -2.35 -1.76
C THR A 127 28.54 -2.76 -0.28
N PHE A 128 28.28 -4.04 -0.05
CA PHE A 128 28.22 -4.62 1.29
C PHE A 128 29.03 -5.90 1.32
N GLU A 129 29.88 -6.02 2.33
CA GLU A 129 30.57 -7.26 2.67
C GLU A 129 29.85 -7.90 3.85
N HIS A 130 29.44 -9.16 3.68
CA HIS A 130 28.81 -9.94 4.74
C HIS A 130 29.90 -10.45 5.70
N THR A 131 29.77 -10.15 6.98
CA THR A 131 30.80 -10.53 7.98
C THR A 131 30.72 -12.01 8.38
N GLY A 132 29.68 -12.71 7.92
CA GLY A 132 29.34 -14.07 8.35
C GLY A 132 28.72 -14.14 9.75
N LYS A 133 28.67 -13.02 10.48
CA LYS A 133 28.01 -12.94 11.79
C LYS A 133 26.53 -12.62 11.61
N VAL A 134 25.75 -13.08 12.58
CA VAL A 134 24.30 -12.90 12.61
C VAL A 134 23.94 -12.22 13.92
N VAL A 135 23.26 -11.09 13.83
CA VAL A 135 22.64 -10.41 14.97
C VAL A 135 21.34 -11.13 15.26
N LYS A 136 21.28 -11.80 16.40
CA LYS A 136 20.14 -12.63 16.77
C LYS A 136 19.07 -11.85 17.52
N ASP A 137 17.84 -12.37 17.50
CA ASP A 137 16.75 -11.92 18.35
C ASP A 137 16.37 -10.43 18.20
N VAL A 138 16.53 -9.87 17.00
CA VAL A 138 16.15 -8.48 16.71
C VAL A 138 14.63 -8.37 16.67
N ILE A 139 14.07 -7.38 17.36
CA ILE A 139 12.62 -7.17 17.41
C ILE A 139 12.09 -6.76 16.04
N ASN A 140 11.11 -7.49 15.52
CA ASN A 140 10.46 -7.19 14.26
C ASN A 140 9.28 -6.22 14.48
N MET A 141 9.54 -4.93 14.30
CA MET A 141 8.49 -3.89 14.34
C MET A 141 7.94 -3.53 12.95
N GLY A 142 8.42 -4.20 11.89
CA GLY A 142 8.08 -3.89 10.50
C GLY A 142 7.01 -4.79 9.89
N SER A 143 6.60 -5.86 10.57
CA SER A 143 5.63 -6.82 10.04
C SER A 143 4.23 -6.65 10.64
N TYR A 144 3.22 -7.10 9.90
CA TYR A 144 1.83 -7.18 10.36
C TYR A 144 1.53 -8.49 11.13
N ASN A 145 2.55 -9.17 11.67
CA ASN A 145 2.40 -10.47 12.34
C ASN A 145 1.95 -10.33 13.80
N TYR A 146 0.90 -9.52 14.05
CA TYR A 146 0.44 -9.23 15.41
C TYR A 146 -0.08 -10.46 16.17
N LEU A 147 -0.61 -11.45 15.44
CA LEU A 147 -1.16 -12.68 16.01
C LEU A 147 -0.12 -13.82 16.07
N GLY A 148 1.10 -13.63 15.57
CA GLY A 148 2.13 -14.66 15.59
C GLY A 148 1.84 -15.87 14.70
N PHE A 149 1.02 -15.72 13.65
CA PHE A 149 0.70 -16.82 12.73
C PHE A 149 1.78 -17.07 11.67
N ALA A 150 2.70 -16.13 11.46
CA ALA A 150 3.78 -16.24 10.48
C ALA A 150 5.06 -16.88 11.06
N GLU A 151 4.91 -17.92 11.89
CA GLU A 151 6.02 -18.69 12.45
C GLU A 151 6.29 -19.96 11.62
N ASN A 152 7.48 -20.57 11.74
CA ASN A 152 7.80 -21.84 11.05
C ASN A 152 7.34 -23.09 11.81
N THR A 153 6.72 -22.91 12.97
CA THR A 153 6.27 -24.00 13.85
C THR A 153 4.85 -23.73 14.31
N GLY A 154 4.16 -24.81 14.68
CA GLY A 154 2.79 -24.76 15.17
C GLY A 154 1.75 -24.96 14.08
N ALA A 155 0.49 -24.93 14.51
CA ALA A 155 -0.65 -25.38 13.69
C ALA A 155 -0.76 -24.67 12.33
N CYS A 156 -0.41 -23.38 12.23
CA CYS A 156 -0.44 -22.64 10.97
C CYS A 156 0.63 -23.13 9.99
N ALA A 157 1.85 -23.39 10.46
CA ALA A 157 2.94 -23.91 9.64
C ALA A 157 2.65 -25.33 9.18
N ASP A 158 2.17 -26.18 10.09
CA ASP A 158 1.80 -27.56 9.81
C ASP A 158 0.68 -27.63 8.77
N ALA A 159 -0.39 -26.82 8.94
CA ALA A 159 -1.49 -26.73 7.99
C ALA A 159 -1.00 -26.24 6.61
N ALA A 160 -0.09 -25.27 6.56
CA ALA A 160 0.48 -24.79 5.30
C ALA A 160 1.28 -25.88 4.57
N VAL A 161 2.08 -26.67 5.31
CA VAL A 161 2.84 -27.80 4.76
C VAL A 161 1.91 -28.88 4.21
N GLU A 162 0.89 -29.27 4.98
CA GLU A 162 -0.07 -30.29 4.54
C GLU A 162 -0.89 -29.84 3.32
N CYS A 163 -1.33 -28.58 3.29
CA CYS A 163 -1.98 -28.01 2.11
C CYS A 163 -1.05 -28.01 0.89
N THR A 164 0.23 -27.66 1.07
CA THR A 164 1.20 -27.67 -0.02
C THR A 164 1.46 -29.09 -0.55
N LYS A 165 1.49 -30.10 0.32
CA LYS A 165 1.60 -31.51 -0.10
C LYS A 165 0.38 -31.98 -0.89
N LYS A 166 -0.83 -31.54 -0.49
CA LYS A 166 -2.08 -31.92 -1.14
C LYS A 166 -2.31 -31.22 -2.48
N TYR A 167 -2.07 -29.91 -2.56
CA TYR A 167 -2.41 -29.07 -3.72
C TYR A 167 -1.21 -28.66 -4.57
N GLY A 168 0.01 -28.83 -4.08
CA GLY A 168 1.22 -28.29 -4.69
C GLY A 168 1.48 -26.82 -4.32
N ALA A 169 2.60 -26.29 -4.82
CA ALA A 169 3.06 -24.92 -4.51
C ALA A 169 2.55 -23.85 -5.49
N GLY A 170 1.82 -24.23 -6.54
CA GLY A 170 1.37 -23.29 -7.55
C GLY A 170 0.27 -23.84 -8.46
N VAL A 171 -0.49 -22.91 -9.03
CA VAL A 171 -1.49 -23.18 -10.07
C VAL A 171 -0.92 -22.77 -11.43
N SER A 172 -1.19 -23.55 -12.47
CA SER A 172 -0.63 -23.33 -13.82
C SER A 172 -1.40 -22.32 -14.69
N SER A 173 -2.51 -21.77 -14.17
CA SER A 173 -3.36 -20.80 -14.88
C SER A 173 -4.06 -19.88 -13.89
N THR A 174 -4.68 -18.83 -14.40
CA THR A 174 -5.51 -17.94 -13.58
C THR A 174 -6.84 -18.60 -13.21
N ARG A 175 -7.46 -18.12 -12.12
CA ARG A 175 -8.80 -18.57 -11.70
C ARG A 175 -9.86 -18.38 -12.79
N SER A 176 -9.68 -17.40 -13.67
CA SER A 176 -10.62 -17.15 -14.77
C SER A 176 -10.57 -18.23 -15.86
N GLU A 177 -9.46 -18.97 -15.98
CA GLU A 177 -9.27 -19.99 -17.01
C GLU A 177 -9.52 -21.39 -16.49
N ILE A 178 -8.94 -21.73 -15.33
CA ILE A 178 -8.97 -23.09 -14.78
C ILE A 178 -9.91 -23.25 -13.58
N GLY A 179 -10.51 -22.16 -13.11
CA GLY A 179 -11.42 -22.15 -11.97
C GLY A 179 -10.72 -22.08 -10.61
N ASN A 180 -11.48 -22.38 -9.56
CA ASN A 180 -11.03 -22.35 -8.17
C ASN A 180 -10.67 -23.76 -7.66
N LEU A 181 -9.91 -23.79 -6.56
CA LEU A 181 -9.69 -25.02 -5.79
C LEU A 181 -10.72 -25.04 -4.65
N ASP A 182 -11.10 -26.22 -4.18
CA ASP A 182 -11.98 -26.42 -3.03
C ASP A 182 -11.50 -25.63 -1.79
N ILE A 183 -10.19 -25.60 -1.52
CA ILE A 183 -9.61 -24.84 -0.40
C ILE A 183 -9.79 -23.32 -0.52
N HIS A 184 -9.85 -22.78 -1.74
CA HIS A 184 -10.13 -21.37 -1.95
C HIS A 184 -11.58 -21.03 -1.59
N GLU A 185 -12.52 -21.89 -2.00
CA GLU A 185 -13.94 -21.71 -1.68
C GLU A 185 -14.19 -21.86 -0.17
N GLU A 186 -13.53 -22.83 0.48
CA GLU A 186 -13.60 -23.00 1.93
C GLU A 186 -13.10 -21.75 2.67
N LEU A 187 -11.95 -21.20 2.26
CA LEU A 187 -11.40 -19.96 2.82
C LEU A 187 -12.37 -18.79 2.65
N GLU A 188 -12.91 -18.60 1.44
CA GLU A 188 -13.82 -17.50 1.13
C GLU A 188 -15.14 -17.62 1.90
N GLN A 189 -15.67 -18.83 2.06
CA GLN A 189 -16.85 -19.05 2.89
C GLN A 189 -16.56 -18.84 4.39
N LEU A 190 -15.40 -19.29 4.88
CA LEU A 190 -14.98 -19.08 6.27
C LEU A 190 -14.87 -17.58 6.58
N VAL A 191 -14.23 -16.82 5.70
CA VAL A 191 -14.08 -15.37 5.84
C VAL A 191 -15.44 -14.66 5.75
N ALA A 192 -16.31 -15.06 4.81
CA ALA A 192 -17.66 -14.51 4.69
C ALA A 192 -18.46 -14.71 5.98
N ARG A 193 -18.44 -15.94 6.54
CA ARG A 193 -19.07 -16.26 7.83
C ARG A 193 -18.47 -15.47 9.00
N PHE A 194 -17.16 -15.34 9.04
CA PHE A 194 -16.46 -14.61 10.11
C PHE A 194 -16.83 -13.12 10.13
N LEU A 195 -16.97 -12.50 8.94
CA LEU A 195 -17.33 -11.09 8.81
C LEU A 195 -18.85 -10.83 8.84
N GLY A 196 -19.67 -11.88 8.70
CA GLY A 196 -21.12 -11.76 8.57
C GLY A 196 -21.57 -11.13 7.25
N VAL A 197 -20.85 -11.38 6.15
CA VAL A 197 -21.17 -10.89 4.80
C VAL A 197 -21.67 -12.02 3.91
N GLU A 198 -22.41 -11.68 2.84
CA GLU A 198 -23.00 -12.67 1.92
C GLU A 198 -21.94 -13.49 1.17
N SER A 199 -20.82 -12.87 0.81
CA SER A 199 -19.74 -13.51 0.07
C SER A 199 -18.41 -12.78 0.33
N SER A 200 -17.30 -13.49 0.13
CA SER A 200 -15.96 -12.91 0.18
C SER A 200 -15.10 -13.47 -0.94
N MET A 201 -14.02 -12.75 -1.29
CA MET A 201 -13.08 -13.18 -2.32
C MET A 201 -11.65 -12.98 -1.83
N ALA A 202 -10.81 -14.00 -2.01
CA ALA A 202 -9.42 -13.98 -1.58
C ALA A 202 -8.50 -13.48 -2.70
N PHE A 203 -7.61 -12.55 -2.37
CA PHE A 203 -6.57 -12.03 -3.28
C PHE A 203 -5.19 -12.27 -2.68
N GLY A 204 -4.24 -12.70 -3.51
CA GLY A 204 -2.87 -13.01 -3.08
C GLY A 204 -2.04 -11.78 -2.67
N MET A 205 -2.47 -10.56 -3.03
CA MET A 205 -1.76 -9.33 -2.72
C MET A 205 -2.73 -8.22 -2.30
N GLY A 206 -2.54 -7.67 -1.10
CA GLY A 206 -3.40 -6.62 -0.55
C GLY A 206 -3.40 -5.32 -1.35
N PHE A 207 -2.30 -4.97 -2.02
CA PHE A 207 -2.27 -3.82 -2.93
C PHE A 207 -3.18 -4.07 -4.14
N ALA A 208 -3.09 -5.25 -4.74
CA ALA A 208 -3.87 -5.66 -5.90
C ALA A 208 -5.38 -5.73 -5.61
N THR A 209 -5.77 -6.05 -4.36
CA THR A 209 -7.17 -6.06 -3.92
C THR A 209 -7.87 -4.72 -4.23
N ASN A 210 -7.19 -3.59 -4.03
CA ASN A 210 -7.80 -2.30 -4.31
C ASN A 210 -7.60 -1.90 -5.77
N SER A 211 -6.36 -2.00 -6.26
CA SER A 211 -6.00 -1.45 -7.56
C SER A 211 -6.68 -2.17 -8.73
N MET A 212 -6.98 -3.48 -8.59
CA MET A 212 -7.58 -4.29 -9.66
C MET A 212 -9.11 -4.37 -9.57
N ASN A 213 -9.71 -4.22 -8.39
CA ASN A 213 -11.16 -4.38 -8.24
C ASN A 213 -11.95 -3.07 -8.44
N ILE A 214 -11.40 -1.91 -8.10
CA ILE A 214 -12.08 -0.62 -8.34
C ILE A 214 -12.46 -0.43 -9.83
N PRO A 215 -11.59 -0.76 -10.81
CA PRO A 215 -11.95 -0.74 -12.23
C PRO A 215 -13.08 -1.70 -12.64
N ALA A 216 -13.30 -2.78 -11.88
CA ALA A 216 -14.43 -3.68 -12.15
C ALA A 216 -15.77 -3.09 -11.64
N LEU A 217 -15.72 -2.25 -10.60
CA LEU A 217 -16.91 -1.62 -10.01
C LEU A 217 -17.34 -0.33 -10.71
N THR A 218 -16.39 0.41 -11.28
CA THR A 218 -16.59 1.76 -11.82
C THR A 218 -15.87 1.95 -13.15
N GLY A 219 -16.38 2.83 -14.00
CA GLY A 219 -15.86 3.06 -15.34
C GLY A 219 -16.25 4.42 -15.90
N LYS A 220 -16.12 4.61 -17.22
CA LYS A 220 -16.50 5.86 -17.90
C LYS A 220 -17.95 6.28 -17.56
N GLY A 221 -18.11 7.54 -17.12
CA GLY A 221 -19.40 8.09 -16.69
C GLY A 221 -19.77 7.79 -15.23
N CYS A 222 -18.84 7.22 -14.45
CA CYS A 222 -18.94 7.11 -12.99
C CYS A 222 -18.10 8.20 -12.30
N LEU A 223 -18.46 8.49 -11.04
CA LEU A 223 -17.74 9.40 -10.16
C LEU A 223 -17.15 8.61 -9.00
N ILE A 224 -15.88 8.86 -8.71
CA ILE A 224 -15.21 8.39 -7.50
C ILE A 224 -14.94 9.61 -6.61
N LEU A 225 -15.47 9.58 -5.39
CA LEU A 225 -15.12 10.51 -4.33
C LEU A 225 -14.06 9.85 -3.45
N SER A 226 -12.81 10.31 -3.54
CA SER A 226 -11.69 9.75 -2.79
C SER A 226 -11.34 10.65 -1.62
N ASP A 227 -11.05 10.06 -0.47
CA ASP A 227 -10.32 10.74 0.59
C ASP A 227 -9.00 11.33 0.10
N GLU A 228 -8.55 12.42 0.72
CA GLU A 228 -7.21 12.98 0.49
C GLU A 228 -6.07 12.13 1.06
N LEU A 229 -6.31 11.33 2.11
CA LEU A 229 -5.30 10.46 2.76
C LEU A 229 -5.49 8.97 2.43
N ASN A 230 -6.20 8.64 1.35
CA ASN A 230 -6.32 7.26 0.88
C ASN A 230 -4.96 6.68 0.47
N HIS A 231 -4.71 5.41 0.81
CA HIS A 231 -3.48 4.73 0.40
C HIS A 231 -3.33 4.64 -1.11
N ALA A 232 -2.07 4.59 -1.56
CA ALA A 232 -1.68 4.58 -2.97
C ALA A 232 -2.39 3.50 -3.80
N SER A 233 -2.75 2.36 -3.20
CA SER A 233 -3.48 1.28 -3.88
C SER A 233 -4.89 1.68 -4.31
N LEU A 234 -5.62 2.46 -3.49
CA LEU A 234 -6.94 3.00 -3.82
C LEU A 234 -6.81 4.08 -4.90
N VAL A 235 -5.81 4.96 -4.76
CA VAL A 235 -5.54 6.02 -5.74
C VAL A 235 -5.23 5.42 -7.10
N LEU A 236 -4.39 4.39 -7.16
CA LEU A 236 -4.09 3.69 -8.40
C LEU A 236 -5.34 3.03 -8.99
N GLY A 237 -6.12 2.30 -8.19
CA GLY A 237 -7.36 1.67 -8.66
C GLY A 237 -8.37 2.67 -9.21
N ALA A 238 -8.53 3.82 -8.54
CA ALA A 238 -9.38 4.90 -9.02
C ALA A 238 -8.88 5.50 -10.34
N ARG A 239 -7.57 5.67 -10.51
CA ARG A 239 -6.97 6.13 -11.78
C ARG A 239 -7.17 5.12 -12.91
N LEU A 240 -7.01 3.83 -12.63
CA LEU A 240 -7.16 2.76 -13.62
C LEU A 240 -8.61 2.58 -14.08
N SER A 241 -9.61 2.95 -13.28
CA SER A 241 -11.02 2.81 -13.66
C SER A 241 -11.45 3.75 -14.80
N GLY A 242 -10.70 4.83 -15.06
CA GLY A 242 -11.10 5.86 -16.03
C GLY A 242 -12.37 6.62 -15.64
N SER A 243 -12.78 6.53 -14.37
CA SER A 243 -13.86 7.32 -13.78
C SER A 243 -13.42 8.77 -13.55
N THR A 244 -14.38 9.68 -13.39
CA THR A 244 -14.05 11.02 -12.88
C THR A 244 -13.73 10.90 -11.40
N ILE A 245 -12.61 11.46 -10.96
CA ILE A 245 -12.19 11.42 -9.55
C ILE A 245 -12.30 12.82 -8.97
N ARG A 246 -12.92 12.96 -7.80
CA ARG A 246 -12.88 14.17 -6.98
C ARG A 246 -12.39 13.80 -5.59
N VAL A 247 -11.49 14.63 -5.05
CA VAL A 247 -10.93 14.43 -3.71
C VAL A 247 -11.70 15.28 -2.71
N PHE A 248 -12.05 14.70 -1.57
CA PHE A 248 -12.64 15.41 -0.44
C PHE A 248 -11.68 15.42 0.75
N LYS A 249 -11.83 16.43 1.62
CA LYS A 249 -10.95 16.60 2.78
C LYS A 249 -11.11 15.46 3.78
N HIS A 250 -9.99 15.02 4.34
CA HIS A 250 -9.96 13.93 5.30
C HIS A 250 -10.78 14.27 6.52
N ASN A 251 -11.56 13.29 6.99
CA ASN A 251 -12.38 13.42 8.19
C ASN A 251 -13.35 14.64 8.15
N ASN A 252 -13.78 15.07 6.96
CA ASN A 252 -14.66 16.23 6.79
C ASN A 252 -15.94 15.86 6.01
N MET A 253 -16.99 15.55 6.77
CA MET A 253 -18.29 15.19 6.21
C MET A 253 -18.96 16.33 5.43
N GLN A 254 -18.72 17.60 5.78
CA GLN A 254 -19.28 18.72 5.03
C GLN A 254 -18.65 18.84 3.63
N SER A 255 -17.35 18.54 3.51
CA SER A 255 -16.64 18.49 2.23
C SER A 255 -17.20 17.37 1.34
N LEU A 256 -17.42 16.19 1.92
CA LEU A 256 -18.01 15.06 1.20
C LEU A 256 -19.44 15.38 0.75
N GLU A 257 -20.28 15.89 1.65
CA GLU A 257 -21.67 16.23 1.37
C GLU A 257 -21.77 17.30 0.28
N LYS A 258 -20.96 18.35 0.35
CA LYS A 258 -20.91 19.39 -0.68
C LYS A 258 -20.61 18.80 -2.05
N LEU A 259 -19.58 17.95 -2.15
CA LEU A 259 -19.18 17.34 -3.42
C LEU A 259 -20.24 16.37 -3.96
N LEU A 260 -20.94 15.64 -3.08
CA LEU A 260 -22.06 14.79 -3.45
C LEU A 260 -23.22 15.60 -4.00
N ARG A 261 -23.65 16.67 -3.30
CA ARG A 261 -24.72 17.56 -3.76
C ARG A 261 -24.37 18.19 -5.10
N ASP A 262 -23.16 18.71 -5.25
CA ASP A 262 -22.68 19.30 -6.50
C ASP A 262 -22.65 18.28 -7.64
N ALA A 263 -22.28 17.02 -7.36
CA ALA A 263 -22.26 15.96 -8.34
C ALA A 263 -23.67 15.55 -8.81
N ILE A 264 -24.64 15.50 -7.88
CA ILE A 264 -26.03 15.13 -8.18
C ILE A 264 -26.71 16.24 -8.99
N VAL A 265 -26.52 17.51 -8.60
CA VAL A 265 -27.16 18.65 -9.27
C VAL A 265 -26.58 18.89 -10.66
N ASN A 266 -25.25 18.87 -10.82
CA ASN A 266 -24.62 19.26 -12.08
C ASN A 266 -24.38 18.10 -13.05
N GLY A 267 -24.41 16.85 -12.57
CA GLY A 267 -24.11 15.66 -13.37
C GLY A 267 -22.66 15.59 -13.85
N GLN A 268 -22.46 14.87 -14.95
CA GLN A 268 -21.16 14.64 -15.57
C GLN A 268 -20.60 15.93 -16.18
N PRO A 269 -19.27 16.17 -16.09
CA PRO A 269 -18.62 17.31 -16.72
C PRO A 269 -18.95 17.37 -18.21
N ARG A 270 -19.22 18.59 -18.72
CA ARG A 270 -19.54 18.92 -20.12
C ARG A 270 -20.89 18.41 -20.63
N THR A 271 -21.32 17.23 -20.24
CA THR A 271 -22.56 16.62 -20.77
C THR A 271 -23.78 16.87 -19.88
N HIS A 272 -23.57 17.22 -18.60
CA HIS A 272 -24.62 17.37 -17.59
C HIS A 272 -25.53 16.14 -17.43
N ARG A 273 -25.09 14.98 -17.94
CA ARG A 273 -25.82 13.74 -17.79
C ARG A 273 -25.68 13.21 -16.37
N PRO A 274 -26.70 12.53 -15.82
CA PRO A 274 -26.57 11.87 -14.53
C PRO A 274 -25.37 10.91 -14.49
N TRP A 275 -24.77 10.76 -13.30
CA TRP A 275 -23.72 9.77 -13.08
C TRP A 275 -24.30 8.37 -13.13
N LYS A 276 -23.60 7.42 -13.77
CA LYS A 276 -24.02 6.02 -13.78
C LYS A 276 -23.90 5.38 -12.39
N LYS A 277 -22.85 5.76 -11.66
CA LYS A 277 -22.54 5.31 -10.30
C LYS A 277 -21.67 6.36 -9.61
N ILE A 278 -21.88 6.55 -8.31
CA ILE A 278 -21.00 7.32 -7.44
C ILE A 278 -20.41 6.33 -6.42
N LEU A 279 -19.09 6.22 -6.38
CA LEU A 279 -18.37 5.39 -5.42
C LEU A 279 -17.61 6.29 -4.46
N ILE A 280 -17.78 6.07 -3.16
CA ILE A 280 -17.04 6.78 -2.11
C ILE A 280 -15.92 5.84 -1.65
N LEU A 281 -14.67 6.31 -1.75
CA LEU A 281 -13.48 5.57 -1.36
C LEU A 281 -12.87 6.19 -0.10
N VAL A 282 -12.79 5.35 0.92
CA VAL A 282 -12.41 5.66 2.28
C VAL A 282 -11.52 4.51 2.74
N GLU A 283 -10.33 4.79 3.26
CA GLU A 283 -9.54 3.78 3.97
C GLU A 283 -9.80 3.86 5.47
N GLY A 284 -9.76 2.71 6.16
CA GLY A 284 -10.16 2.50 7.56
C GLY A 284 -9.39 3.25 8.65
N ILE A 285 -8.82 4.41 8.36
CA ILE A 285 -8.45 5.42 9.34
C ILE A 285 -9.39 6.62 9.17
N TYR A 286 -10.69 6.35 9.13
CA TYR A 286 -11.70 7.37 9.30
C TYR A 286 -12.24 7.25 10.71
N ARG A 287 -12.38 8.39 11.37
CA ARG A 287 -13.03 8.51 12.66
C ARG A 287 -14.51 8.80 12.47
#